data_AF-A0A956U094-F1
#
_entry.id   AF-A0A956U094-F1
#
_cell.length_a   1.000
_cell.length_b   1.000
_cell.length_c   1.000
_cell.angle_alpha   90.00
_cell.angle_beta   90.00
_cell.angle_gamma   90.00
#
_symmetry.space_group_name_H-M   'P 1'
#
loop_
_entity.id
_entity.type
_entity.pdbx_description
1 polymer ?
#
loop_
_entity_poly.entity_id
_entity_poly.type
_entity_poly.pdbx_seq_one_letter_code
_entity_poly.pdbx_strand_id
1 'polypeptide(L)'
;MGGEKQSQEDLQMFAEKYEKVLADDPSSVAFIFLAQVLYKQGKVDKAINVLVNGLRYNKKSVTGRFLLGKIYYDRWMIEQARREFRT
;
A
#
# COMPACT_ATOMS: atom_id res chain seq x y z
N MET A 1 10.78 -24.52 -2.48
CA MET A 1 9.58 -23.66 -2.61
C MET A 1 9.08 -23.19 -1.24
N GLY A 2 9.94 -22.54 -0.42
CA GLY A 2 9.59 -22.14 0.96
C GLY A 2 9.62 -20.63 1.25
N GLY A 3 10.35 -19.83 0.46
CA GLY A 3 10.53 -18.40 0.75
C GLY A 3 9.33 -17.50 0.42
N GLU A 4 8.50 -17.88 -0.55
CA GLU A 4 7.34 -17.07 -0.97
C GLU A 4 6.18 -17.15 0.03
N LYS A 5 6.00 -18.30 0.69
CA LYS A 5 4.94 -18.46 1.71
C LYS A 5 5.27 -17.69 2.98
N GLN A 6 6.51 -17.80 3.45
CA GLN A 6 6.98 -17.15 4.67
C GLN A 6 6.93 -15.62 4.55
N SER A 7 7.36 -15.08 3.40
CA SER A 7 7.27 -13.63 3.14
C SER A 7 5.84 -13.10 3.06
N GLN A 8 4.87 -13.90 2.60
CA GLN A 8 3.47 -13.49 2.62
C GLN A 8 2.86 -13.48 4.02
N GLU A 9 3.20 -14.47 4.85
CA GLU A 9 2.80 -14.52 6.27
C GLU A 9 3.35 -13.32 7.05
N ASP A 10 4.63 -12.98 6.83
CA ASP A 10 5.25 -11.81 7.45
C ASP A 10 4.52 -10.52 7.03
N LEU A 11 4.29 -10.33 5.72
CA LEU A 11 3.57 -9.16 5.23
C LEU A 11 2.15 -9.08 5.81
N GLN A 12 1.47 -10.22 5.97
CA GLN A 12 0.13 -10.25 6.55
C GLN A 12 0.15 -9.83 8.03
N MET A 13 1.12 -10.33 8.81
CA MET A 13 1.32 -9.93 10.20
C MET A 13 1.62 -8.43 10.33
N PHE A 14 2.45 -7.87 9.45
CA PHE A 14 2.72 -6.44 9.43
C PHE A 14 1.47 -5.63 9.12
N ALA A 15 0.66 -6.05 8.14
CA ALA A 15 -0.57 -5.37 7.80
C ALA A 15 -1.51 -5.29 9.02
N GLU A 16 -1.74 -6.43 9.70
CA GLU A 16 -2.60 -6.48 10.89
C GLU A 16 -2.08 -5.61 12.04
N LYS A 17 -0.77 -5.57 12.24
CA LYS A 17 -0.15 -4.71 13.26
C LYS A 17 -0.45 -3.24 12.98
N TYR A 18 -0.28 -2.78 11.75
CA TYR A 18 -0.54 -1.37 11.40
C TYR A 18 -2.03 -1.05 11.32
N GLU A 19 -2.89 -2.00 10.96
CA GLU A 19 -4.35 -1.84 11.04
C GLU A 19 -4.81 -1.59 12.47
N LYS A 20 -4.28 -2.33 13.45
CA LYS A 20 -4.57 -2.08 14.88
C LYS A 20 -4.12 -0.69 15.32
N VAL A 21 -2.91 -0.28 14.94
CA VAL A 21 -2.41 1.07 15.26
C VAL A 21 -3.32 2.16 14.68
N LEU A 22 -3.83 1.97 13.45
CA LEU A 22 -4.74 2.93 12.83
C LEU A 22 -6.16 2.89 13.39
N ALA A 23 -6.59 1.77 13.95
CA ALA A 23 -7.85 1.67 14.68
C ALA A 23 -7.79 2.49 15.98
N ASP A 24 -6.66 2.45 16.67
CA ASP A 24 -6.43 3.22 17.90
C ASP A 24 -6.14 4.70 17.62
N ASP A 25 -5.31 4.99 16.61
CA ASP A 25 -4.96 6.34 16.15
C ASP A 25 -5.03 6.48 14.62
N PRO A 26 -6.18 6.93 14.09
CA PRO A 26 -6.35 7.17 12.65
C PRO A 26 -5.43 8.25 12.06
N SER A 27 -4.83 9.11 12.90
CA SER A 27 -3.92 10.18 12.46
C SER A 27 -2.45 9.74 12.38
N SER A 28 -2.15 8.56 12.92
CA SER A 28 -0.81 7.97 12.93
C SER A 28 -0.24 7.81 11.53
N VAL A 29 1.06 8.01 11.38
CA VAL A 29 1.80 7.75 10.13
C VAL A 29 1.83 6.26 9.72
N ALA A 30 1.29 5.37 10.56
CA ALA A 30 1.11 3.94 10.30
C ALA A 30 0.41 3.64 8.97
N PHE A 31 -0.43 4.54 8.47
CA PHE A 31 -1.14 4.37 7.18
C PHE A 31 -0.16 4.23 6.00
N ILE A 32 1.01 4.86 6.07
CA ILE A 32 2.04 4.79 5.03
C ILE A 32 2.63 3.38 4.97
N PHE A 33 2.96 2.81 6.15
CA PHE A 33 3.53 1.47 6.26
C PHE A 33 2.50 0.40 5.88
N LEU A 34 1.27 0.53 6.35
CA LEU A 34 0.18 -0.36 5.97
C LEU A 34 -0.02 -0.37 4.45
N ALA A 35 -0.08 0.81 3.82
CA ALA A 35 -0.23 0.91 2.38
C ALA A 35 0.95 0.30 1.62
N GLN A 36 2.18 0.48 2.10
CA GLN A 36 3.36 -0.12 1.49
C GLN A 36 3.35 -1.65 1.55
N VAL A 37 2.93 -2.22 2.69
CA VAL A 37 2.75 -3.66 2.86
C VAL A 37 1.67 -4.19 1.93
N LEU A 38 0.51 -3.54 1.89
CA LEU A 38 -0.60 -3.91 0.99
C LEU A 38 -0.17 -3.83 -0.48
N TYR A 39 0.63 -2.83 -0.84
CA TYR A 39 1.18 -2.68 -2.19
C TYR A 39 2.11 -3.85 -2.55
N LYS A 40 3.00 -4.25 -1.64
CA LYS A 40 3.89 -5.42 -1.84
C LYS A 40 3.12 -6.74 -1.95
N GLN A 41 1.95 -6.84 -1.32
CA GLN A 41 1.04 -7.99 -1.46
C GLN A 41 0.23 -7.97 -2.77
N GLY A 42 0.40 -6.96 -3.63
CA GLY A 42 -0.41 -6.78 -4.84
C GLY A 42 -1.83 -6.28 -4.57
N LYS A 43 -2.18 -5.96 -3.32
CA LYS A 43 -3.49 -5.41 -2.92
C LYS A 43 -3.54 -3.90 -3.18
N VAL A 44 -3.32 -3.50 -4.44
CA VAL A 44 -3.11 -2.11 -4.86
C VAL A 44 -4.29 -1.20 -4.49
N ASP A 45 -5.53 -1.61 -4.76
CA ASP A 45 -6.71 -0.79 -4.46
C ASP A 45 -6.87 -0.55 -2.94
N LYS A 46 -6.54 -1.55 -2.11
CA LYS A 46 -6.54 -1.39 -0.64
C LYS A 46 -5.45 -0.41 -0.20
N ALA A 47 -4.25 -0.50 -0.76
CA ALA A 47 -3.16 0.42 -0.46
C ALA A 47 -3.54 1.88 -0.77
N ILE A 48 -4.18 2.13 -1.91
CA ILE A 48 -4.70 3.45 -2.30
C ILE A 48 -5.73 3.95 -1.28
N ASN A 49 -6.71 3.12 -0.91
CA ASN A 49 -7.73 3.51 0.06
C ASN A 49 -7.14 3.88 1.43
N VAL A 50 -6.17 3.11 1.92
CA VAL A 50 -5.47 3.41 3.18
C VAL A 50 -4.74 4.75 3.09
N LEU A 51 -4.03 5.02 2.00
CA LEU A 51 -3.34 6.31 1.79
C LEU A 51 -4.31 7.49 1.72
N VAL A 52 -5.39 7.35 0.96
CA VAL A 52 -6.41 8.40 0.83
C VAL A 52 -7.02 8.70 2.20
N ASN A 53 -7.40 7.67 2.97
CA ASN A 53 -7.96 7.85 4.29
C ASN A 53 -6.95 8.46 5.27
N GLY A 54 -5.72 7.96 5.33
CA GLY A 54 -4.67 8.50 6.19
C GLY A 54 -4.32 9.96 5.86
N LEU A 55 -4.30 10.33 4.57
CA LEU A 55 -4.09 11.70 4.13
C LEU A 55 -5.26 12.64 4.48
N ARG A 56 -6.45 12.14 4.80
CA ARG A 56 -7.54 12.99 5.33
C ARG A 56 -7.19 13.56 6.71
N TYR A 57 -6.53 12.75 7.54
CA TYR A 57 -6.04 13.15 8.86
C TYR A 57 -4.70 13.88 8.75
N ASN A 58 -3.77 13.38 7.94
CA ASN A 58 -2.43 13.94 7.76
C ASN A 58 -2.25 14.55 6.36
N LYS A 59 -2.97 15.64 6.08
CA LYS A 59 -3.03 16.29 4.76
C LYS A 59 -1.67 16.77 4.24
N LYS A 60 -0.71 17.06 5.12
CA LYS A 60 0.62 17.58 4.77
C LYS A 60 1.70 16.49 4.68
N SER A 61 1.34 15.22 4.84
CA SER A 61 2.29 14.11 4.72
C SER A 61 2.83 14.01 3.30
N VAL A 62 4.05 14.52 3.09
CA VAL A 62 4.78 14.44 1.81
C VAL A 62 5.01 12.99 1.44
N THR A 63 5.43 12.16 2.40
CA THR A 63 5.68 10.73 2.20
C THR A 63 4.43 9.97 1.78
N GLY A 64 3.27 10.24 2.41
CA GLY A 64 2.01 9.61 2.03
C GLY A 64 1.57 10.00 0.61
N ARG A 65 1.70 11.29 0.24
CA ARG A 65 1.41 11.77 -1.13
C ARG A 65 2.36 11.17 -2.16
N PHE A 66 3.66 11.09 -1.84
CA PHE A 66 4.67 10.48 -2.70
C PHE A 66 4.34 9.00 -2.97
N LEU A 67 4.04 8.24 -1.92
CA LEU A 67 3.70 6.82 -2.07
C LEU A 67 2.43 6.63 -2.91
N LEU A 68 1.41 7.47 -2.70
CA LEU A 68 0.18 7.43 -3.51
C LEU A 68 0.46 7.70 -4.99
N GLY A 69 1.28 8.73 -5.28
CA GLY A 69 1.70 9.06 -6.64
C GLY A 69 2.48 7.92 -7.31
N LYS A 70 3.43 7.30 -6.58
CA LYS A 70 4.19 6.15 -7.05
C LYS A 70 3.26 4.98 -7.41
N ILE A 71 2.30 4.66 -6.55
CA ILE A 71 1.35 3.55 -6.80
C ILE A 71 0.51 3.81 -8.05
N TYR A 72 0.03 5.05 -8.25
CA TYR A 72 -0.71 5.39 -9.46
C TYR A 72 0.14 5.32 -10.73
N TYR A 73 1.39 5.80 -10.66
CA TYR A 73 2.34 5.70 -11.77
C TYR A 73 2.61 4.23 -12.14
N ASP A 74 2.88 3.38 -11.14
CA ASP A 74 3.10 1.96 -11.35
C ASP A 74 1.85 1.27 -11.94
N ARG A 75 0.63 1.65 -11.52
CA ARG A 75 -0.62 1.10 -12.08
C ARG A 75 -0.82 1.50 -13.55
N TRP A 76 -0.50 2.75 -13.89
CA TRP A 76 -0.56 3.21 -15.29
C TRP A 76 0.44 2.44 -16.17
N MET A 77 1.65 2.18 -15.64
CA MET A 77 2.64 1.34 -16.31
C MET A 77 2.19 -0.12 -16.44
N ILE A 78 1.47 -0.68 -15.46
CA ILE A 78 0.89 -2.03 -15.57
C ILE A 78 -0.14 -2.09 -16.71
N GLU A 79 -1.04 -1.10 -16.84
CA GLU A 79 -2.00 -1.08 -17.95
C GLU A 79 -1.31 -0.91 -19.31
N GLN A 80 -0.22 -0.14 -19.39
CA GLN A 80 0.59 -0.04 -20.59
C GLN A 80 1.30 -1.37 -20.91
N ALA A 81 1.97 -1.98 -19.93
CA ALA A 81 2.63 -3.27 -20.08
C ALA A 81 1.65 -4.36 -20.54
N ARG A 82 0.41 -4.35 -20.01
CA ARG A 82 -0.64 -5.30 -20.43
C ARG A 82 -1.05 -5.14 -21.89
N ARG A 83 -0.97 -3.94 -22.47
CA ARG A 83 -1.24 -3.72 -23.91
C ARG A 83 -0.13 -4.33 -24.76
N GLU A 84 1.12 -4.09 -24.40
CA GLU A 84 2.28 -4.61 -25.13
C GLU A 84 2.34 -6.15 -25.09
N PHE A 85 2.03 -6.78 -23.95
CA PHE A 85 2.02 -8.25 -23.84
C PHE A 85 0.86 -8.96 -24.56
N ARG A 86 -0.09 -8.22 -25.15
CA ARG A 86 -1.22 -8.81 -25.91
C ARG A 86 -0.98 -8.84 -27.42
N THR A 87 0.19 -8.41 -27.89
CA THR A 87 0.62 -8.46 -29.29
C THR A 87 1.69 -9.54 -29.45
#